data_AF-A0A4Y7RYQ8-F1
#
_entry.id   AF-A0A4Y7RYQ8-F1
#
_cell.length_a   1.000
_cell.length_b   1.000
_cell.length_c   1.000
_cell.angle_alpha   90.00
_cell.angle_beta   90.00
_cell.angle_gamma   90.00
#
_symmetry.space_group_name_H-M   'P 1'
#
loop_
_entity.id
_entity.type
_entity.pdbx_description
1 polymer ?
#
loop_
_entity_poly.entity_id
_entity_poly.type
_entity_poly.pdbx_seq_one_letter_code
_entity_poly.pdbx_strand_id
1 'polypeptide(L)'
;MAQTFVSDINPPFSQEMRKALVDLFEMRWGEDNPELLGEDQLEYKRLCRDDSPDFILNMPGYYGFFTYSLFWGRVSSYSTCS
;
A
#
# COMPACT_ATOMS: atom_id res chain seq x y z
N MET A 1 8.72 -7.15 17.82
CA MET A 1 9.30 -5.80 17.66
C MET A 1 8.48 -5.06 16.64
N ALA A 2 8.49 -3.73 16.70
CA ALA A 2 7.77 -2.89 15.75
C ALA A 2 8.68 -1.75 15.27
N GLN A 3 8.52 -1.35 14.02
CA GLN A 3 9.19 -0.19 13.43
C GLN A 3 8.19 0.60 12.62
N THR A 4 8.15 1.91 12.86
CA THR A 4 7.29 2.84 12.14
C THR A 4 8.12 3.64 11.16
N PHE A 5 7.59 3.79 9.95
CA PHE A 5 8.11 4.59 8.86
C PHE A 5 7.12 5.71 8.57
N VAL A 6 7.63 6.93 8.45
CA VAL A 6 6.87 8.10 8.02
C VAL A 6 7.64 8.72 6.86
N SER A 7 6.96 9.00 5.76
CA SER A 7 7.55 9.69 4.62
C SER A 7 6.51 10.51 3.88
N ASP A 8 6.96 11.63 3.36
CA ASP A 8 6.19 12.45 2.43
C ASP A 8 6.25 11.85 1.01
N ILE A 9 5.21 12.13 0.23
CA ILE A 9 5.01 11.72 -1.16
C ILE A 9 5.00 13.00 -1.98
N ASN A 10 6.17 13.38 -2.52
CA ASN A 10 6.32 14.60 -3.31
C ASN A 10 6.93 14.25 -4.68
N PRO A 11 6.38 14.76 -5.80
CA PRO A 11 6.98 14.55 -7.11
C PRO A 11 8.33 15.31 -7.24
N PRO A 12 9.24 14.85 -8.12
CA PRO A 12 9.14 13.69 -8.99
C PRO A 12 9.39 12.36 -8.25
N PHE A 13 8.60 11.33 -8.55
CA PHE A 13 8.74 10.01 -7.92
C PHE A 13 9.76 9.14 -8.66
N SER A 14 10.70 8.55 -7.91
CA SER A 14 11.55 7.46 -8.44
C SER A 14 10.70 6.21 -8.73
N GLN A 15 11.22 5.29 -9.54
CA GLN A 15 10.52 4.05 -9.86
C GLN A 15 10.27 3.19 -8.60
N GLU A 16 11.23 3.16 -7.68
CA GLU A 16 11.15 2.43 -6.41
C GLU A 16 10.06 3.03 -5.51
N MET A 17 9.98 4.36 -5.43
CA MET A 17 8.94 5.04 -4.65
C MET A 17 7.55 4.75 -5.23
N ARG A 18 7.42 4.80 -6.57
CA ARG A 18 6.14 4.47 -7.23
C ARG A 18 5.72 3.04 -6.92
N LYS A 19 6.64 2.08 -7.01
CA LYS A 19 6.38 0.68 -6.67
C LYS A 19 5.96 0.52 -5.21
N ALA A 20 6.69 1.15 -4.27
CA ALA A 20 6.35 1.10 -2.85
C ALA A 20 4.95 1.67 -2.56
N LEU A 21 4.55 2.74 -3.25
CA LEU A 21 3.21 3.32 -3.11
C LEU A 21 2.11 2.42 -3.67
N VAL A 22 2.36 1.76 -4.81
CA VAL A 22 1.44 0.75 -5.35
C VAL A 22 1.29 -0.42 -4.37
N ASP A 23 2.39 -0.92 -3.81
CA ASP A 23 2.36 -1.97 -2.79
C ASP A 23 1.56 -1.53 -1.54
N LEU A 24 1.74 -0.29 -1.09
CA LEU A 24 0.97 0.28 0.04
C LEU A 24 -0.53 0.37 -0.28
N PHE A 25 -0.90 0.77 -1.50
CA PHE A 25 -2.30 0.80 -1.93
C PHE A 25 -2.91 -0.59 -1.97
N GLU A 26 -2.18 -1.59 -2.48
CA GLU A 26 -2.61 -2.99 -2.47
C GLU A 26 -2.81 -3.52 -1.05
N MET A 27 -1.84 -3.29 -0.17
CA MET A 27 -1.93 -3.74 1.22
C MET A 27 -3.10 -3.10 1.98
N ARG A 28 -3.47 -1.86 1.61
CA ARG A 28 -4.55 -1.13 2.28
C ARG A 28 -5.93 -1.41 1.70
N TRP A 29 -6.07 -1.52 0.39
CA TRP A 29 -7.36 -1.53 -0.31
C TRP A 29 -7.49 -2.61 -1.39
N GLY A 30 -6.58 -3.58 -1.44
CA GLY A 30 -6.56 -4.67 -2.42
C GLY A 30 -7.86 -5.48 -2.50
N GLU A 31 -7.93 -6.40 -3.47
CA GLU A 31 -9.19 -7.02 -3.91
C GLU A 31 -9.96 -7.78 -2.80
N ASP A 32 -9.26 -8.29 -1.79
CA ASP A 32 -9.84 -9.06 -0.69
C ASP A 32 -10.25 -8.20 0.52
N ASN A 33 -10.23 -6.87 0.42
CA ASN A 33 -10.57 -6.01 1.54
C ASN A 33 -12.11 -5.94 1.75
N PRO A 34 -12.64 -6.49 2.87
CA PRO A 34 -14.08 -6.49 3.14
C PRO A 34 -14.64 -5.11 3.51
N GLU A 35 -13.78 -4.12 3.75
CA GLU A 35 -14.15 -2.74 4.08
C GLU A 35 -14.36 -1.86 2.84
N LEU A 36 -13.97 -2.31 1.63
CA LEU A 36 -14.35 -1.63 0.38
C LEU A 36 -15.65 -2.21 -0.15
N LEU A 37 -16.66 -1.36 -0.26
CA LEU A 37 -17.87 -1.67 -1.00
C LEU A 37 -17.64 -1.54 -2.51
N GLY A 38 -18.55 -2.06 -3.32
CA GLY A 38 -18.34 -2.23 -4.77
C GLY A 38 -17.96 -0.94 -5.52
N GLU A 39 -18.54 0.20 -5.18
CA GLU A 39 -18.20 1.50 -5.80
C GLU A 39 -16.81 1.97 -5.40
N ASP A 40 -16.45 1.85 -4.12
CA ASP A 40 -15.10 2.19 -3.62
C ASP A 40 -14.04 1.29 -4.26
N GLN A 41 -14.37 0.03 -4.54
CA GLN A 41 -13.44 -0.90 -5.16
C GLN A 41 -13.17 -0.55 -6.63
N LEU A 42 -14.19 -0.05 -7.35
CA LEU A 42 -14.00 0.49 -8.69
C LEU A 42 -13.14 1.76 -8.66
N GLU A 43 -13.38 2.66 -7.69
CA GLU A 43 -12.60 3.89 -7.54
C GLU A 43 -11.14 3.60 -7.14
N TYR A 44 -10.90 2.64 -6.25
CA TYR A 44 -9.57 2.13 -5.93
C TYR A 44 -8.86 1.61 -7.18
N LYS A 45 -9.50 0.75 -7.98
CA LYS A 45 -8.88 0.24 -9.22
C LYS A 45 -8.56 1.36 -10.20
N ARG A 46 -9.47 2.34 -10.33
CA ARG A 46 -9.29 3.51 -11.20
C ARG A 46 -8.14 4.41 -10.75
N LEU A 47 -8.00 4.67 -9.46
CA LEU A 47 -7.04 5.67 -8.98
C LEU A 47 -5.69 5.08 -8.53
N CYS A 48 -5.66 3.84 -8.07
CA CYS A 48 -4.48 3.29 -7.37
C CYS A 48 -3.72 2.21 -8.15
N ARG A 49 -4.23 1.75 -9.30
CA ARG A 49 -3.50 0.82 -10.19
C ARG A 49 -2.63 1.59 -11.18
N ASP A 50 -1.41 1.12 -11.38
CA ASP A 50 -0.41 1.77 -12.24
C ASP A 50 -0.69 1.61 -13.74
N ASP A 51 -1.51 0.65 -14.12
CA ASP A 51 -2.04 0.45 -15.48
C ASP A 51 -3.26 1.35 -15.80
N SER A 52 -3.82 2.02 -14.80
CA SER A 52 -4.94 2.93 -14.99
C SER A 52 -4.49 4.26 -15.61
N PRO A 53 -5.22 4.80 -16.61
CA PRO A 53 -4.96 6.14 -17.12
C PRO A 53 -5.19 7.23 -16.07
N ASP A 54 -6.04 6.97 -15.08
CA ASP A 54 -6.39 7.89 -13.99
C ASP A 54 -5.50 7.68 -12.74
N PHE A 55 -4.36 6.97 -12.89
CA PHE A 55 -3.48 6.65 -11.77
C PHE A 55 -3.05 7.91 -11.01
N ILE A 56 -3.31 7.92 -9.71
CA ILE A 56 -3.22 9.08 -8.82
C ILE A 56 -1.81 9.68 -8.77
N LEU A 57 -0.75 8.86 -8.91
CA LEU A 57 0.64 9.34 -8.93
C LEU A 57 1.05 10.00 -10.25
N ASN A 58 0.23 9.90 -11.31
CA ASN A 58 0.42 10.62 -12.56
C ASN A 58 -0.22 12.02 -12.51
N MET A 59 -1.09 12.30 -11.54
CA MET A 59 -1.77 13.59 -11.46
C MET A 59 -0.79 14.70 -11.03
N PRO A 60 -0.71 15.81 -11.77
CA PRO A 60 0.13 16.94 -11.39
C PRO A 60 -0.25 17.46 -10.01
N GLY A 61 0.74 17.65 -9.14
CA GLY A 61 0.54 18.21 -7.80
C GLY A 61 -0.02 17.22 -6.78
N TYR A 62 -0.07 15.92 -7.10
CA TYR A 62 -0.37 14.91 -6.08
C TYR A 62 0.72 14.91 -5.00
N TYR A 63 0.29 15.25 -3.78
CA TYR A 63 1.13 15.37 -2.58
C TYR A 63 0.43 14.62 -1.45
N GLY A 64 1.20 13.95 -0.60
CA GLY A 64 0.67 13.31 0.60
C GLY A 64 1.78 12.88 1.54
N PHE A 65 1.41 12.14 2.56
CA PHE A 65 2.35 11.44 3.43
C PHE A 65 1.76 10.08 3.79
N PHE A 66 2.62 9.12 4.11
CA PHE A 66 2.19 7.83 4.63
C PHE A 66 2.85 7.53 5.96
N THR A 67 2.14 6.76 6.79
CA THR A 67 2.67 6.16 8.01
C THR A 67 2.47 4.66 7.91
N TYR A 68 3.55 3.89 8.01
CA TYR A 68 3.53 2.44 7.95
C TYR A 68 4.23 1.86 9.17
N SER A 69 3.57 0.97 9.90
CA SER A 69 4.16 0.26 11.05
C SER A 69 4.33 -1.21 10.74
N LEU A 70 5.58 -1.66 10.65
CA LEU A 70 5.95 -3.05 10.47
C LEU A 70 6.07 -3.74 11.82
N PHE A 71 5.38 -4.88 11.99
CA PHE A 71 5.49 -5.74 13.17
C PHE A 71 6.14 -7.06 12.79
N TRP A 72 7.11 -7.52 13.58
CA TRP A 72 7.74 -8.84 13.37
C TRP A 72 8.05 -9.55 14.69
N GLY A 73 8.10 -10.88 14.63
CA GLY A 73 8.39 -11.76 15.76
C GLY A 73 9.00 -13.08 15.29
N ARG A 74 9.58 -13.84 16.21
CA ARG A 74 10.06 -15.20 15.94
C ARG A 74 8.93 -16.19 16.23
N VAL A 75 8.69 -17.13 15.32
CA VAL A 75 7.77 -18.25 15.57
C VAL A 75 8.51 -19.27 16.44
N SER A 76 7.93 -19.64 17.58
CA SER A 76 8.46 -20.71 18.42
C SER A 76 8.15 -22.05 17.76
N SER A 77 9.18 -22.78 17.34
CA SER A 77 9.02 -24.15 16.89
C SER A 77 8.78 -25.05 18.11
N TYR A 78 7.52 -25.36 18.41
CA TYR A 78 7.21 -26.51 19.23
C TYR A 78 7.13 -27.73 18.32
N SER A 79 8.03 -28.69 18.53
CA SER A 79 7.98 -30.00 17.90
C SER A 79 6.78 -30.75 18.47
N THR A 80 5.69 -30.86 17.70
CA THR A 80 4.62 -31.79 18.05
C THR A 80 5.17 -33.21 17.83
N CYS A 81 5.55 -33.89 18.92
CA CYS A 81 5.74 -35.34 18.87
C CYS A 81 4.36 -35.99 18.73
N SER A 82 4.13 -36.66 17.61
CA SER A 82 3.08 -37.67 17.41
C SER A 82 3.57 -38.67 16.38
#